data_AF-A0A3A8GM30-F1
#
_entry.id   AF-A0A3A8GM30-F1
#
_cell.length_a   1.000
_cell.length_b   1.000
_cell.length_c   1.000
_cell.angle_alpha   90.00
_cell.angle_beta   90.00
_cell.angle_gamma   90.00
#
_symmetry.space_group_name_H-M   'P 1'
#
loop_
_entity.id
_entity.type
_entity.pdbx_description
1 polymer ?
#
loop_
_entity_poly.entity_id
_entity_poly.type
_entity_poly.pdbx_seq_one_letter_code
_entity_poly.pdbx_strand_id
1 'polypeptide(L)'
;MASRPLFPTLLTMTSLLLILPTLASAADDTATRKKLVACINKDITAANSEWKLSAGDLKKFTNIIDREIMKESLAKKTSDDQLKIINDIKECSHKELPSLDDKTIGKMIETLKAKGMHCSSLVKH
;
A
#
# COMPACT_ATOMS: atom_id res chain seq x y z
N MET A 1 -51.10 -48.43 -38.64
CA MET A 1 -50.60 -47.09 -39.01
C MET A 1 -49.69 -46.63 -37.89
N ALA A 2 -48.41 -46.42 -38.19
CA ALA A 2 -47.40 -45.98 -37.23
C ALA A 2 -47.42 -44.45 -37.12
N SER A 3 -47.42 -43.93 -35.89
CA SER A 3 -47.14 -42.52 -35.63
C SER A 3 -46.11 -42.40 -34.52
N ARG A 4 -45.11 -41.59 -34.83
CA ARG A 4 -43.78 -41.47 -34.21
C ARG A 4 -43.80 -40.78 -32.83
N PRO A 5 -42.78 -40.99 -31.99
CA PRO A 5 -42.67 -40.34 -30.69
C PRO A 5 -42.18 -38.89 -30.84
N LEU A 6 -42.84 -37.96 -30.17
CA LEU A 6 -42.32 -36.62 -29.92
C LEU A 6 -41.58 -36.65 -28.57
N PHE A 7 -40.25 -36.72 -28.62
CA PHE A 7 -39.40 -36.44 -27.47
C PHE A 7 -39.40 -34.93 -27.20
N PRO A 8 -39.80 -34.46 -26.01
CA PRO A 8 -39.59 -33.08 -25.63
C PRO A 8 -38.15 -32.91 -25.17
N THR A 9 -37.47 -32.09 -25.97
CA THR A 9 -36.23 -31.34 -25.76
C THR A 9 -35.81 -31.16 -24.29
N LEU A 10 -34.58 -31.59 -24.00
CA LEU A 10 -33.82 -31.30 -22.79
C LEU A 10 -33.82 -29.81 -22.45
N LEU A 11 -34.42 -29.45 -21.31
CA LEU A 11 -34.17 -28.18 -20.62
C LEU A 11 -32.81 -28.27 -19.91
N THR A 12 -31.73 -27.95 -20.62
CA THR A 12 -30.45 -27.62 -19.98
C THR A 12 -30.61 -26.27 -19.29
N MET A 13 -30.98 -26.31 -18.01
CA MET A 13 -30.83 -25.16 -17.10
C MET A 13 -29.34 -24.94 -16.87
N THR A 14 -28.70 -24.25 -17.80
CA THR A 14 -27.36 -23.69 -17.60
C THR A 14 -27.45 -22.71 -16.42
N SER A 15 -26.91 -23.12 -15.28
CA SER A 15 -26.67 -22.26 -14.12
C SER A 15 -25.97 -20.99 -14.58
N LEU A 16 -26.71 -19.90 -14.64
CA LEU A 16 -26.17 -18.56 -14.76
C LEU A 16 -25.55 -18.23 -13.40
N LEU A 17 -24.35 -18.75 -13.14
CA LEU A 17 -23.48 -18.26 -12.09
C LEU A 17 -23.20 -16.80 -12.42
N LEU A 18 -23.98 -15.94 -11.77
CA LEU A 18 -23.82 -14.50 -11.76
C LEU A 18 -22.34 -14.19 -11.61
N ILE A 19 -21.81 -13.59 -12.67
CA ILE A 19 -20.50 -12.95 -12.70
C ILE A 19 -20.56 -11.86 -11.63
N LEU A 20 -20.18 -12.23 -10.40
CA LEU A 20 -19.96 -11.27 -9.33
C LEU A 20 -18.86 -10.33 -9.81
N PRO A 21 -19.08 -9.01 -9.84
CA PRO A 21 -17.98 -8.07 -9.98
C PRO A 21 -17.03 -8.40 -8.83
N THR A 22 -15.82 -8.82 -9.17
CA THR A 22 -14.77 -9.10 -8.20
C THR A 22 -14.57 -7.83 -7.39
N LEU A 23 -15.08 -7.82 -6.16
CA LEU A 23 -14.65 -6.89 -5.13
C LEU A 23 -13.13 -6.97 -5.15
N ALA A 24 -12.46 -5.90 -5.58
CA ALA A 24 -11.02 -5.77 -5.38
C ALA A 24 -10.75 -6.13 -3.92
N SER A 25 -10.06 -7.25 -3.70
CA SER A 25 -10.06 -7.89 -2.40
C SER A 25 -9.24 -7.03 -1.44
N ALA A 26 -9.63 -6.96 -0.17
CA ALA A 26 -8.78 -6.37 0.87
C ALA A 26 -7.36 -7.00 0.89
N ALA A 27 -7.22 -8.22 0.36
CA ALA A 27 -5.94 -8.87 0.11
C ALA A 27 -5.08 -8.15 -0.94
N ASP A 28 -5.68 -7.67 -2.04
CA ASP A 28 -4.97 -6.98 -3.13
C ASP A 28 -4.45 -5.61 -2.67
N ASP A 29 -5.25 -4.89 -1.91
CA ASP A 29 -4.86 -3.62 -1.30
C ASP A 29 -3.74 -3.80 -0.25
N THR A 30 -3.78 -4.88 0.53
CA THR A 30 -2.70 -5.22 1.48
C THR A 30 -1.40 -5.59 0.76
N ALA A 31 -1.48 -6.37 -0.32
CA ALA A 31 -0.32 -6.72 -1.15
C ALA A 31 0.29 -5.47 -1.81
N THR A 32 -0.56 -4.57 -2.29
CA THR A 32 -0.17 -3.27 -2.86
C THR A 32 0.57 -2.42 -1.83
N ARG A 33 0.05 -2.30 -0.61
CA ARG A 33 0.75 -1.59 0.49
C ARG A 33 2.12 -2.20 0.80
N LYS A 34 2.22 -3.53 0.85
CA LYS A 34 3.51 -4.21 1.07
C LYS A 34 4.53 -3.89 -0.02
N LYS A 35 4.11 -3.86 -1.30
CA LYS A 35 4.98 -3.46 -2.42
C LYS A 35 5.43 -2.01 -2.29
N LEU A 36 4.51 -1.11 -1.93
CA LEU A 36 4.81 0.31 -1.70
C LEU A 36 5.84 0.49 -0.58
N VAL A 37 5.61 -0.14 0.58
CA VAL A 37 6.51 -0.11 1.73
C VAL A 37 7.89 -0.67 1.37
N ALA A 38 7.95 -1.80 0.68
CA ALA A 38 9.22 -2.40 0.28
C ALA A 38 10.03 -1.47 -0.64
N CYS A 39 9.37 -0.80 -1.59
CA CYS A 39 10.01 0.19 -2.45
C CYS A 39 10.52 1.39 -1.65
N ILE A 40 9.69 1.97 -0.77
CA ILE A 40 10.06 3.11 0.06
C ILE A 40 11.24 2.76 0.97
N ASN A 41 11.20 1.61 1.65
CA ASN A 41 12.26 1.20 2.57
C ASN A 41 13.59 0.97 1.85
N LYS A 42 13.56 0.44 0.62
CA LYS A 42 14.76 0.31 -0.21
C LYS A 42 15.36 1.69 -0.48
N ASP A 43 14.55 2.65 -0.90
CA ASP A 43 15.00 4.00 -1.25
C ASP A 43 15.45 4.81 -0.02
N ILE A 44 14.75 4.68 1.10
CA ILE A 44 15.13 5.30 2.38
C ILE A 44 16.43 4.73 2.92
N THR A 45 16.63 3.41 2.81
CA THR A 45 17.89 2.77 3.21
C THR A 45 19.05 3.27 2.35
N ALA A 46 18.84 3.42 1.04
CA ALA A 46 19.86 3.98 0.15
C ALA A 46 20.16 5.46 0.48
N ALA A 47 19.14 6.25 0.79
CA ALA A 47 19.29 7.66 1.18
C ALA A 47 19.95 7.86 2.55
N ASN A 48 20.04 6.82 3.39
CA ASN A 48 20.66 6.92 4.71
C ASN A 48 22.14 7.35 4.67
N SER A 49 22.83 7.23 3.53
CA SER A 49 24.18 7.80 3.37
C SER A 49 24.23 9.32 3.60
N GLU A 50 23.10 10.02 3.41
CA GLU A 50 23.00 11.47 3.58
C GLU A 50 22.80 11.89 5.04
N TRP A 51 22.04 11.12 5.82
CA TRP A 51 21.74 11.42 7.23
C TRP A 51 22.67 10.69 8.20
N LYS A 52 23.26 9.58 7.76
CA LYS A 52 24.14 8.72 8.53
C LYS A 52 23.51 8.25 9.84
N LEU A 53 22.22 7.89 9.80
CA LEU A 53 21.55 7.34 10.97
C LEU A 53 22.24 6.05 11.39
N SER A 54 22.26 5.82 12.71
CA SER A 54 22.65 4.53 13.24
C SER A 54 21.73 3.43 12.67
N ALA A 55 22.20 2.19 12.63
CA ALA A 55 21.36 1.07 12.18
C ALA A 55 20.07 0.93 13.03
N GLY A 56 20.14 1.29 14.32
CA GLY A 56 18.99 1.31 15.22
C GLY A 56 17.97 2.39 14.84
N ASP A 57 18.43 3.61 14.57
CA ASP A 57 17.56 4.74 14.24
C ASP A 57 16.97 4.61 12.83
N LEU A 58 17.75 4.11 11.87
CA LEU A 58 17.24 3.78 10.53
C LEU A 58 16.14 2.73 10.63
N LYS A 59 16.36 1.65 11.40
CA LYS A 59 15.36 0.60 11.60
C LYS A 59 14.09 1.12 12.25
N LYS A 60 14.20 2.01 13.24
CA LYS A 60 13.04 2.67 13.86
C LYS A 60 12.28 3.50 12.82
N PHE A 61 12.98 4.31 12.03
CA PHE A 61 12.34 5.14 11.01
C PHE A 61 11.59 4.31 9.96
N THR A 62 12.20 3.24 9.44
CA THR A 62 11.51 2.33 8.51
C THR A 62 10.32 1.64 9.18
N ASN A 63 10.43 1.23 10.45
CA ASN A 63 9.30 0.64 11.17
C ASN A 63 8.12 1.62 11.34
N ILE A 64 8.40 2.91 11.54
CA ILE A 64 7.36 3.95 11.59
C ILE A 64 6.68 4.04 10.22
N ILE A 65 7.44 4.11 9.13
CA ILE A 65 6.89 4.13 7.76
C ILE A 65 5.97 2.94 7.51
N ASP A 66 6.45 1.72 7.81
CA ASP A 66 5.70 0.48 7.65
C ASP A 66 4.38 0.55 8.41
N ARG A 67 4.45 0.90 9.70
CA ARG A 67 3.29 0.96 10.58
C ARG A 67 2.27 1.97 10.08
N GLU A 68 2.68 3.18 9.73
CA GLU A 68 1.76 4.24 9.33
C GLU A 68 1.14 3.98 7.95
N ILE A 69 1.91 3.47 6.98
CA ILE A 69 1.36 3.12 5.66
C ILE A 69 0.38 1.94 5.78
N MET A 70 0.69 0.95 6.61
CA MET A 70 -0.13 -0.27 6.73
C MET A 70 -1.45 -0.08 7.48
N LYS A 71 -1.63 1.00 8.25
CA LYS A 71 -2.84 1.28 9.04
C LYS A 71 -4.11 1.42 8.19
N GLU A 72 -4.00 2.04 7.01
CA GLU A 72 -5.17 2.45 6.23
C GLU A 72 -5.06 2.04 4.76
N SER A 73 -6.19 1.60 4.18
CA SER A 73 -6.34 1.18 2.78
C SER A 73 -5.93 2.26 1.78
N LEU A 74 -5.19 1.91 0.72
CA LEU A 74 -4.75 2.87 -0.31
C LEU A 74 -5.86 3.23 -1.30
N ALA A 75 -6.87 2.37 -1.47
CA ALA A 75 -7.91 2.49 -2.48
C ALA A 75 -8.82 3.72 -2.33
N LYS A 76 -8.77 4.42 -1.20
CA LYS A 76 -9.65 5.55 -0.88
C LYS A 76 -8.92 6.86 -0.57
N LYS A 77 -7.60 6.93 -0.76
CA LYS A 77 -6.83 8.06 -0.23
C LYS A 77 -6.87 9.28 -1.14
N THR A 78 -7.45 10.35 -0.62
CA THR A 78 -7.35 11.71 -1.15
C THR A 78 -5.93 12.26 -0.94
N SER A 79 -5.63 13.44 -1.51
CA SER A 79 -4.39 14.17 -1.18
C SER A 79 -4.24 14.42 0.32
N ASP A 80 -5.36 14.63 1.01
CA ASP A 80 -5.40 15.00 2.42
C ASP A 80 -5.07 13.78 3.30
N ASP A 81 -5.54 12.59 2.92
CA ASP A 81 -5.19 11.34 3.60
C ASP A 81 -3.70 11.00 3.44
N GLN A 82 -3.12 11.30 2.27
CA GLN A 82 -1.68 11.13 2.04
C GLN A 82 -0.87 12.10 2.90
N LEU A 83 -1.31 13.36 2.99
CA LEU A 83 -0.68 14.36 3.86
C LEU A 83 -0.77 13.95 5.33
N LYS A 84 -1.91 13.41 5.75
CA LYS A 84 -2.12 12.90 7.11
C LYS A 84 -1.09 11.82 7.47
N ILE A 85 -0.88 10.82 6.61
CA ILE A 85 0.12 9.77 6.85
C ILE A 85 1.52 10.36 7.00
N ILE A 86 1.89 11.31 6.16
CA ILE A 86 3.20 11.96 6.25
C ILE A 86 3.35 12.72 7.57
N ASN A 87 2.30 13.41 8.01
CA ASN A 87 2.29 14.09 9.31
C ASN A 87 2.37 13.09 10.47
N ASP A 88 1.61 12.00 10.42
CA ASP A 88 1.63 10.92 11.41
C ASP A 88 3.06 10.30 11.51
N ILE A 89 3.72 10.06 10.37
CA ILE A 89 5.11 9.59 10.33
C ILE A 89 6.07 10.61 10.95
N LYS A 90 5.91 11.90 10.63
CA LYS A 90 6.73 12.97 11.21
C LYS A 90 6.58 13.04 12.73
N GLU A 91 5.36 13.03 13.23
CA GLU A 91 5.09 13.06 14.67
C GLU A 91 5.65 11.83 15.40
N CYS A 92 5.46 10.63 14.84
CA CYS A 92 6.05 9.42 15.37
C CYS A 92 7.58 9.48 15.35
N SER A 93 8.18 10.06 14.31
CA SER A 93 9.63 10.24 14.23
C SER A 93 10.15 11.12 15.35
N HIS A 94 9.52 12.27 15.63
CA HIS A 94 9.92 13.11 16.78
C HIS A 94 9.79 12.38 18.12
N LYS A 95 8.79 11.50 18.28
CA LYS A 95 8.57 10.74 19.53
C LYS A 95 9.56 9.59 19.72
N GLU A 96 9.84 8.83 18.65
CA GLU A 96 10.61 7.58 18.72
C GLU A 96 12.11 7.75 18.40
N LEU A 97 12.48 8.89 17.81
CA LEU A 97 13.85 9.29 17.48
C LEU A 97 14.23 10.62 18.18
N PRO A 98 14.12 10.73 19.51
CA PRO A 98 14.35 11.99 20.23
C PRO A 98 15.79 12.49 20.18
N SER A 99 16.74 11.66 19.73
CA SER A 99 18.15 12.04 19.53
C SER A 99 18.40 12.79 18.22
N LEU A 100 17.44 12.78 17.28
CA LEU A 100 17.57 13.47 16.00
C LEU A 100 17.01 14.89 16.11
N ASP A 101 17.71 15.85 15.52
CA ASP A 101 17.24 17.22 15.44
C ASP A 101 16.13 17.38 14.39
N ASP A 102 15.31 18.42 14.57
CA ASP A 102 14.17 18.71 13.70
C ASP A 102 14.55 18.89 12.23
N LYS A 103 15.76 19.39 11.95
CA LYS A 103 16.24 19.58 10.58
C LYS A 103 16.56 18.23 9.94
N THR A 104 17.14 17.29 10.68
CA THR A 104 17.36 15.91 10.20
C THR A 104 16.03 15.20 9.95
N ILE A 105 15.08 15.26 10.89
CA ILE A 105 13.74 14.69 10.71
C ILE A 105 13.04 15.34 9.50
N GLY A 106 13.12 16.66 9.36
CA GLY A 106 12.56 17.39 8.21
C GLY A 106 13.09 16.87 6.87
N LYS A 107 14.41 16.65 6.75
CA LYS A 107 15.02 16.09 5.53
C LYS A 107 14.57 14.66 5.24
N MET A 108 14.45 13.84 6.28
CA MET A 108 13.96 12.47 6.15
C MET A 108 12.52 12.45 5.62
N ILE A 109 11.67 13.36 6.11
CA ILE A 109 10.28 13.49 5.65
C ILE A 109 10.19 14.01 4.21
N GLU A 110 10.98 15.01 3.83
CA GLU A 110 11.01 15.48 2.43
C GLU A 110 11.48 14.38 1.47
N THR A 111 12.46 13.59 1.90
CA THR A 111 12.92 12.44 1.11
C THR A 111 11.84 11.36 1.03
N LEU A 112 11.17 11.06 2.14
CA LEU A 112 10.02 10.14 2.15
C LEU A 112 8.92 10.58 1.19
N LYS A 113 8.58 11.87 1.13
CA LYS A 113 7.60 12.39 0.15
C LYS A 113 8.04 12.12 -1.28
N ALA A 114 9.28 12.47 -1.62
CA ALA A 114 9.83 12.28 -2.96
C ALA A 114 9.86 10.80 -3.37
N LYS A 115 10.36 9.93 -2.48
CA LYS A 115 10.44 8.49 -2.73
C LYS A 115 9.07 7.81 -2.70
N GLY A 116 8.17 8.26 -1.83
CA GLY A 116 6.78 7.81 -1.79
C GLY A 116 6.04 8.08 -3.10
N MET A 117 6.23 9.26 -3.71
CA MET A 117 5.68 9.56 -5.05
C MET A 117 6.25 8.64 -6.13
N HIS A 118 7.58 8.42 -6.12
CA HIS A 118 8.23 7.50 -7.06
C HIS A 118 7.70 6.07 -6.91
N CYS A 119 7.64 5.54 -5.69
CA CYS A 119 7.16 4.18 -5.44
C CYS A 119 5.66 4.02 -5.73
N SER A 120 4.85 5.04 -5.47
CA SER A 120 3.42 5.03 -5.78
C SER A 120 3.16 4.91 -7.29
N SER A 121 3.98 5.56 -8.14
CA SER A 121 3.83 5.42 -9.60
C SER A 121 4.21 4.02 -10.10
N LEU A 122 5.12 3.31 -9.42
CA LEU A 122 5.53 1.95 -9.77
C LEU A 122 4.53 0.87 -9.34
N VAL A 123 3.74 1.15 -8.30
CA VAL A 123 2.83 0.17 -7.69
C VAL A 123 1.39 0.29 -8.23
N LYS A 124 1.06 1.38 -8.93
CA LYS A 124 -0.21 1.54 -9.67
C LYS A 124 -0.18 0.77 -11.00
N HIS A 125 -0.27 -0.56 -10.95
CA HIS A 125 -0.53 -1.43 -12.11
C HIS A 125 -1.34 -2.66 -11.70
#